data_AF-A0AA91ZTT5-F1
#
_entry.id   AF-A0AA91ZTT5-F1
#
_cell.length_a   1.000
_cell.length_b   1.000
_cell.length_c   1.000
_cell.angle_alpha   90.00
_cell.angle_beta   90.00
_cell.angle_gamma   90.00
#
_symmetry.space_group_name_H-M   'P 1'
#
loop_
_entity.id
_entity.type
_entity.pdbx_description
1 polymer ?
#
loop_
_entity_poly.entity_id
_entity_poly.type
_entity_poly.pdbx_seq_one_letter_code
_entity_poly.pdbx_strand_id
1 'polypeptide(L)' 'MVLSICKSSICRQFSNIPLGTIITVVGKSGFVYGTAKLIDFNNWTGIVTLEEDLPSPSVTNIIKISCNNVESIITTEE' A
#
# COMPACT_ATOMS: atom_id res chain seq x y z
N MET A 1 18.32 -19.21 -3.14
CA MET A 1 17.37 -18.33 -2.44
C MET A 1 16.85 -17.34 -3.48
N VAL A 2 15.73 -17.66 -4.14
CA VAL A 2 15.25 -16.86 -5.29
C VAL A 2 14.53 -15.65 -4.73
N LEU A 3 15.10 -14.46 -4.93
CA LEU A 3 14.43 -13.19 -4.68
C LEU A 3 13.12 -13.20 -5.49
N SER A 4 11.98 -13.24 -4.78
CA SER A 4 10.67 -13.09 -5.38
C SER A 4 10.52 -11.66 -5.90
N ILE A 5 11.07 -11.42 -7.10
CA ILE A 5 10.74 -10.26 -7.91
C ILE A 5 9.23 -10.19 -7.91
N CYS A 6 8.69 -9.07 -7.43
CA CYS A 6 7.27 -8.88 -7.20
C CYS A 6 6.52 -8.98 -8.55
N LYS A 7 6.13 -10.20 -8.94
CA LYS A 7 5.50 -10.51 -10.23
C LYS A 7 4.01 -10.17 -10.27
N SER A 8 3.42 -9.83 -9.12
CA SER A 8 2.01 -9.44 -9.07
C SER A 8 1.81 -8.10 -9.77
N SER A 9 0.76 -7.99 -10.58
CA SER A 9 0.34 -6.75 -11.24
C SER A 9 0.16 -5.60 -10.23
N ILE A 10 -0.27 -5.93 -9.01
CA ILE A 10 -0.45 -5.00 -7.90
C ILE A 10 0.88 -4.39 -7.42
N CYS A 11 1.95 -5.20 -7.29
CA CYS A 11 3.26 -4.65 -6.93
C CYS A 11 3.73 -3.59 -7.94
N ARG A 12 3.48 -3.86 -9.22
CA ARG A 12 3.84 -2.95 -10.31
C ARG A 12 3.00 -1.69 -10.29
N GLN A 13 1.73 -1.77 -9.89
CA GLN A 13 0.90 -0.59 -9.67
C GLN A 13 1.45 0.29 -8.54
N PHE A 14 1.82 -0.29 -7.39
CA PHE A 14 2.49 0.47 -6.32
C PHE A 14 3.77 1.18 -6.77
N SER A 15 4.56 0.54 -7.64
CA SER A 15 5.77 1.16 -8.21
C SER A 15 5.48 2.37 -9.12
N ASN A 16 4.25 2.48 -9.65
CA ASN A 16 3.85 3.57 -10.53
C ASN A 16 3.12 4.71 -9.79
N ILE A 17 2.68 4.47 -8.56
CA ILE A 17 2.01 5.47 -7.74
C ILE A 17 3.07 6.37 -7.11
N PRO A 18 2.99 7.71 -7.28
CA PRO A 18 3.94 8.61 -6.66
C PRO A 18 3.79 8.58 -5.13
N LEU A 19 4.92 8.67 -4.43
CA LEU A 19 4.92 8.82 -2.97
C LEU A 19 4.19 10.10 -2.58
N GLY A 20 3.43 10.04 -1.50
CA GLY A 20 2.53 11.09 -1.03
C GLY A 20 1.11 11.01 -1.57
N THR A 21 0.83 10.12 -2.52
CA THR A 21 -0.54 9.88 -3.02
C THR A 21 -1.39 9.22 -1.95
N ILE A 22 -2.63 9.68 -1.81
CA ILE A 22 -3.63 9.06 -0.97
C ILE A 22 -4.30 7.92 -1.75
N ILE A 23 -4.25 6.72 -1.18
CA ILE A 23 -4.77 5.51 -1.79
C ILE A 23 -5.60 4.72 -0.79
N THR A 24 -6.64 4.04 -1.26
CA THR A 24 -7.36 3.04 -0.47
C THR A 24 -6.87 1.66 -0.87
N VAL A 25 -6.39 0.90 0.10
CA VAL A 25 -5.85 -0.45 -0.16
C VAL A 25 -6.83 -1.52 0.30
N VAL A 26 -7.17 -2.42 -0.64
CA VAL A 26 -8.03 -3.57 -0.37
C VAL A 26 -7.17 -4.82 -0.35
N GLY A 27 -7.06 -5.43 0.83
CA GLY A 27 -6.41 -6.71 1.05
C GLY A 27 -7.22 -7.89 0.53
N LYS A 28 -6.55 -9.04 0.42
CA LYS A 28 -7.22 -10.32 0.15
C LYS A 28 -8.29 -10.62 1.20
N SER A 29 -9.32 -11.35 0.79
CA SER A 29 -10.47 -11.71 1.63
C SER A 29 -11.38 -10.54 2.00
N GLY A 30 -11.31 -9.44 1.25
CA GLY A 30 -12.19 -8.27 1.43
C GLY A 30 -11.82 -7.38 2.62
N PHE A 31 -10.65 -7.57 3.24
CA PHE A 31 -10.18 -6.69 4.30
C PHE A 31 -9.75 -5.34 3.71
N VAL A 32 -10.41 -4.25 4.10
CA VAL A 32 -10.05 -2.91 3.67
C VAL A 32 -9.10 -2.31 4.71
N TYR A 33 -7.88 -1.97 4.29
CA TYR A 33 -6.89 -1.33 5.17
C TYR A 33 -7.24 0.12 5.48
N GLY A 34 -8.08 0.76 4.67
CA GLY A 34 -8.46 2.16 4.82
C GLY A 34 -7.80 3.05 3.78
N THR A 35 -8.10 4.34 3.87
CA THR A 35 -7.50 5.40 3.07
C THR A 35 -6.22 5.86 3.76
N ALA A 36 -5.08 5.66 3.09
CA ALA A 36 -3.78 5.96 3.64
C ALA A 36 -2.85 6.56 2.57
N LYS A 37 -1.88 7.33 3.03
CA LYS A 37 -0.86 7.95 2.19
C LYS A 37 0.27 6.98 1.93
N LEU A 38 0.65 6.79 0.67
CA LEU A 38 1.81 5.98 0.31
C LEU A 38 3.10 6.74 0.65
N ILE A 39 3.89 6.25 1.59
CA ILE A 39 5.13 6.92 2.01
C ILE A 39 6.39 6.21 1.55
N ASP A 40 6.34 4.88 1.34
CA ASP A 40 7.46 4.11 0.82
C ASP A 40 7.00 2.82 0.13
N PHE A 41 7.75 2.38 -0.88
CA PHE A 41 7.57 1.09 -1.53
C PHE A 41 8.92 0.44 -1.85
N ASN A 42 9.16 -0.72 -1.24
CA ASN A 42 10.35 -1.52 -1.50
C ASN A 42 10.07 -2.56 -2.60
N ASN A 43 10.54 -2.29 -3.81
CA ASN A 43 10.36 -3.17 -4.96
C ASN A 43 11.11 -4.52 -4.84
N TRP A 44 12.17 -4.61 -4.02
CA TRP A 44 12.89 -5.87 -3.80
C TRP A 44 12.14 -6.82 -2.87
N THR A 45 11.50 -6.29 -1.83
CA THR A 45 10.77 -7.11 -0.84
C THR A 45 9.27 -7.16 -1.11
N GLY A 46 8.74 -6.25 -1.94
CA GLY A 46 7.30 -6.07 -2.14
C GLY A 46 6.60 -5.56 -0.89
N ILE A 47 7.30 -4.80 -0.04
CA ILE A 47 6.72 -4.18 1.15
C ILE A 47 6.30 -2.76 0.80
N VAL A 48 5.04 -2.45 1.10
CA VAL A 48 4.43 -1.13 0.97
C VAL A 48 4.28 -0.55 2.37
N THR A 49 4.73 0.69 2.55
CA THR A 49 4.54 1.45 3.80
C THR A 49 3.52 2.56 3.54
N LEU A 50 2.45 2.52 4.32
CA LEU A 50 1.35 3.47 4.28
C LEU A 50 1.27 4.24 5.60
N GLU A 51 0.83 5.47 5.51
CA GLU A 51 0.60 6.37 6.62
C GLU A 51 -0.89 6.71 6.67
N GLU A 52 -1.57 6.25 7.72
CA GLU A 52 -2.99 6.56 7.95
C GLU A 52 -3.11 7.68 8.99
N ASP A 53 -3.81 8.75 8.63
CA ASP A 53 -4.18 9.83 9.53
C ASP A 53 -5.51 9.51 10.21
N LEU A 54 -5.45 9.15 11.49
CA LEU A 54 -6.65 8.89 12.29
C LEU A 54 -7.23 10.21 12.85
N PRO A 55 -8.55 10.42 12.74
CA PRO A 55 -9.18 11.70 13.09
C PRO A 55 -9.12 12.04 14.60
N SER A 56 -8.91 11.07 15.49
CA SER A 56 -8.57 11.34 16.90
C SER A 56 -8.28 10.07 17.70
N PRO A 57 -7.31 10.11 18.64
CA PRO A 57 -6.27 11.14 18.78
C PRO A 57 -5.39 11.20 17.51
N SER A 58 -4.71 12.33 17.26
CA SER A 58 -3.81 12.54 16.10
C SER A 58 -2.63 11.56 16.12
N VAL A 59 -2.94 10.31 15.81
CA VAL A 59 -2.03 9.19 15.81
C VAL A 59 -1.82 8.84 14.37
N THR A 60 -0.61 9.11 13.91
CA THR A 60 -0.13 8.62 12.62
C THR A 60 0.10 7.12 12.77
N ASN A 61 -0.69 6.32 12.07
CA ASN A 61 -0.51 4.87 12.06
C ASN A 61 0.32 4.46 10.84
N ILE A 62 1.46 3.82 11.08
CA ILE A 62 2.33 3.31 10.01
C ILE A 62 1.99 1.86 9.73
N ILE A 63 1.40 1.63 8.58
CA ILE A 63 0.93 0.32 8.14
C ILE A 63 1.94 -0.24 7.14
N LYS A 64 2.50 -1.42 7.43
CA LYS A 64 3.39 -2.14 6.51
C LYS A 64 2.69 -3.39 6.00
N ILE A 65 2.47 -3.44 4.68
CA ILE A 65 1.79 -4.55 4.04
C ILE A 65 2.63 -5.10 2.90
N SER A 66 2.51 -6.40 2.62
CA SER A 66 3.06 -6.93 1.38
C SER A 66 2.07 -6.67 0.25
N CYS A 67 2.52 -6.13 -0.88
CA CYS A 67 1.68 -5.99 -2.07
C CYS A 67 1.22 -7.35 -2.65
N ASN A 68 1.78 -8.47 -2.20
CA ASN A 68 1.24 -9.81 -2.51
C ASN A 68 -0.05 -10.15 -1.74
N ASN A 69 -0.34 -9.43 -0.66
CA ASN A 69 -1.56 -9.55 0.14
C ASN A 69 -2.62 -8.51 -0.24
N VAL A 70 -2.30 -7.65 -1.20
CA VAL A 70 -3.23 -6.66 -1.75
C VAL A 70 -3.93 -7.24 -2.96
N GLU A 71 -5.24 -7.06 -3.00
CA GLU A 71 -6.11 -7.50 -4.08
C GLU A 71 -6.41 -6.35 -5.05
N SER A 72 -6.65 -5.14 -4.53
CA SER A 72 -6.91 -3.96 -5.33
C SER A 72 -6.41 -2.68 -4.66
N ILE A 73 -6.12 -1.66 -5.47
CA ILE A 73 -5.75 -0.33 -5.05
C ILE A 73 -6.74 0.64 -5.71
N ILE A 74 -7.30 1.54 -4.91
CA ILE A 74 -8.16 2.60 -5.40
C ILE A 74 -7.41 3.91 -5.18
N THR A 75 -7.05 4.60 -6.26
CA THR A 75 -6.51 5.95 -6.21
C THR A 75 -7.67 6.93 -6.15
N THR A 76 -7.71 7.79 -5.13
CA THR A 76 -8.58 8.97 -5.15
C THR A 76 -7.84 10.04 -5.92
N GLU A 77 -8.01 10.01 -7.24
CA GLU A 77 -7.63 11.11 -8.13
C GLU A 77 -8.77 12.12 -8.03
N GLU A 78 -8.51 13.28 -7.40
CA GLU A 78 -9.40 14.44 -7.49
C GLU A 78 -9.29 15.12 -8.86
#